data_AF-C8RYC7-F1
#
_entry.id   AF-C8RYC7-F1
#
_cell.length_a   1.000
_cell.length_b   1.000
_cell.length_c   1.000
_cell.angle_alpha   90.00
_cell.angle_beta   90.00
_cell.angle_gamma   90.00
#
_symmetry.space_group_name_H-M   'P 1'
#
loop_
_entity.id
_entity.type
_entity.pdbx_description
1 polymer ?
#
loop_
_entity_poly.entity_id
_entity_poly.type
_entity_poly.pdbx_seq_one_letter_code
_entity_poly.pdbx_strand_id
1 'polypeptide(L)' 'MRNEWIFDVLSDLRSFAQKNNLPALAAQVDMALNVARAEIADLQGHATGEADGQNSAPTCGRPH' A
#
# COMPACT_ATOMS: atom_id res chain seq x y z
N MET A 1 -10.57 -0.53 4.54
CA MET A 1 -11.85 -1.28 4.45
C MET A 1 -11.94 -2.17 3.21
N ARG A 2 -11.99 -1.64 1.97
CA ARG A 2 -12.21 -2.50 0.77
C ARG A 2 -10.94 -3.16 0.23
N ASN A 3 -9.78 -2.85 0.78
CA ASN A 3 -8.48 -3.34 0.29
C ASN A 3 -7.81 -4.30 1.29
N GLU A 4 -8.28 -4.41 2.54
CA GLU A 4 -7.66 -5.31 3.53
C GLU A 4 -8.06 -6.78 3.36
N TRP A 5 -9.26 -7.07 2.82
CA TRP A 5 -9.75 -8.45 2.69
C TRP A 5 -8.90 -9.30 1.73
N ILE A 6 -8.19 -8.67 0.78
CA ILE A 6 -7.32 -9.37 -0.17
C ILE A 6 -6.15 -10.06 0.53
N PHE A 7 -5.64 -9.51 1.64
CA PHE A 7 -4.55 -10.13 2.39
C PHE A 7 -5.00 -11.40 3.12
N ASP A 8 -6.24 -11.43 3.58
CA ASP A 8 -6.85 -12.59 4.22
C ASP A 8 -7.03 -13.72 3.19
N VAL A 9 -7.57 -13.39 2.01
CA VAL A 9 -7.74 -14.36 0.90
C VAL A 9 -6.40 -14.90 0.39
N LEU A 10 -5.40 -14.05 0.20
CA LEU A 10 -4.07 -14.50 -0.21
C LEU A 10 -3.39 -15.37 0.87
N SER A 11 -3.62 -15.06 2.16
CA SER A 11 -3.09 -15.87 3.26
C SER A 11 -3.76 -17.24 3.35
N ASP A 12 -5.07 -17.31 3.10
CA ASP A 12 -5.80 -18.58 3.00
C ASP A 12 -5.30 -19.40 1.80
N LEU A 13 -5.13 -18.78 0.63
CA LEU A 13 -4.64 -19.44 -0.58
C LEU A 13 -3.21 -20.02 -0.38
N ARG A 14 -2.35 -19.27 0.31
CA ARG A 14 -1.00 -19.74 0.69
C ARG A 14 -1.08 -20.96 1.60
N SER A 15 -1.96 -20.91 2.61
CA SER A 15 -2.16 -22.02 3.55
C SER A 15 -2.71 -23.26 2.85
N PHE A 16 -3.64 -23.08 1.92
CA PHE A 16 -4.14 -24.14 1.05
C PHE A 16 -3.01 -24.74 0.21
N ALA A 17 -2.19 -23.92 -0.44
CA ALA A 17 -1.07 -24.39 -1.27
C ALA A 17 -0.05 -25.19 -0.45
N GLN A 18 0.28 -24.74 0.77
CA GLN A 18 1.18 -25.45 1.69
C GLN A 18 0.59 -26.81 2.12
N LYS A 19 -0.68 -26.84 2.52
CA LYS A 19 -1.38 -28.08 2.93
C LYS A 19 -1.46 -29.11 1.81
N ASN A 20 -1.56 -28.66 0.56
CA ASN A 20 -1.70 -29.54 -0.60
C ASN A 20 -0.36 -29.87 -1.29
N ASN A 21 0.78 -29.53 -0.69
CA ASN A 21 2.11 -29.74 -1.28
C ASN A 21 2.24 -29.12 -2.69
N LEU A 22 1.72 -27.89 -2.86
CA LEU A 22 1.82 -27.10 -4.09
C LEU A 22 2.86 -25.97 -3.91
N PRO A 23 4.18 -26.26 -3.91
CA PRO A 23 5.21 -25.28 -3.55
C PRO A 23 5.30 -24.12 -4.56
N ALA A 24 5.10 -24.39 -5.85
CA ALA A 24 5.08 -23.36 -6.88
C ALA A 24 3.92 -22.38 -6.68
N LEU A 25 2.75 -22.89 -6.29
CA LEU A 25 1.59 -22.06 -5.99
C LEU A 25 1.84 -21.20 -4.74
N ALA A 26 2.38 -21.78 -3.68
CA ALA A 26 2.72 -21.02 -2.46
C ALA A 26 3.71 -19.88 -2.75
N ALA A 27 4.74 -20.14 -3.57
CA ALA A 27 5.71 -19.13 -3.98
C ALA A 27 5.06 -17.99 -4.79
N GLN A 28 4.16 -18.33 -5.72
CA GLN A 28 3.41 -17.34 -6.50
C GLN A 28 2.54 -16.45 -5.60
N VAL A 29 1.90 -17.03 -4.59
CA VAL A 29 1.07 -16.30 -3.63
C VAL A 29 1.90 -15.38 -2.74
N ASP A 30 3.08 -15.83 -2.29
CA ASP A 30 4.01 -14.98 -1.54
C ASP A 30 4.47 -13.76 -2.38
N MET A 31 4.73 -13.94 -3.68
CA MET A 31 5.00 -12.83 -4.60
C MET A 31 3.79 -11.89 -4.74
N ALA A 32 2.58 -12.43 -4.91
CA ALA A 32 1.36 -11.65 -5.03
C ALA A 32 1.07 -10.84 -3.76
N LEU A 33 1.33 -11.39 -2.57
CA LEU A 33 1.24 -10.69 -1.29
C LEU A 33 2.19 -9.49 -1.23
N ASN A 34 3.41 -9.62 -1.76
CA ASN A 34 4.37 -8.52 -1.78
C ASN A 34 3.92 -7.38 -2.71
N VAL A 35 3.44 -7.73 -3.92
CA VAL A 35 2.89 -6.75 -4.87
C VAL A 35 1.68 -6.05 -4.28
N ALA A 36 0.72 -6.78 -3.71
CA ALA A 36 -0.46 -6.19 -3.09
C ALA A 36 -0.11 -5.22 -1.95
N ARG A 37 0.92 -5.53 -1.14
CA ARG A 37 1.41 -4.61 -0.11
C ARG A 37 1.99 -3.33 -0.70
N ALA A 38 2.82 -3.45 -1.74
CA ALA A 38 3.43 -2.29 -2.40
C ALA A 38 2.35 -1.38 -3.02
N GLU A 39 1.43 -1.94 -3.80
CA GLU A 39 0.37 -1.19 -4.48
C GLU A 39 -0.60 -0.54 -3.49
N ILE A 40 -0.98 -1.23 -2.41
CA ILE A 40 -1.88 -0.67 -1.40
C ILE A 40 -1.18 0.42 -0.57
N ALA A 41 0.11 0.24 -0.26
CA ALA A 41 0.89 1.26 0.43
C ALA A 41 1.07 2.51 -0.44
N ASP A 42 1.30 2.33 -1.74
CA ASP A 42 1.38 3.41 -2.72
C ASP A 42 0.04 4.18 -2.78
N LEU A 43 -1.09 3.47 -2.97
CA LEU A 43 -2.44 4.06 -2.94
C LEU A 43 -2.75 4.85 -1.65
N GLN A 44 -2.22 4.41 -0.49
CA GLN A 44 -2.40 5.10 0.79
C GLN A 44 -1.45 6.30 0.96
N GLY A 45 -0.23 6.21 0.43
CA GLY A 45 0.75 7.29 0.42
C GLY A 45 0.30 8.49 -0.41
N HIS A 46 -0.34 8.23 -1.55
CA HIS A 46 -0.90 9.30 -2.40
C HIS A 46 -2.11 10.00 -1.77
N ALA A 47 -2.86 9.34 -0.88
CA ALA A 47 -4.00 9.95 -0.20
C ALA A 47 -3.61 10.93 0.93
N THR A 48 -2.35 10.94 1.36
CA THR A 48 -1.87 11.76 2.50
C THR A 48 -0.97 12.93 2.04
N GLY A 49 -0.66 13.03 0.74
CA GLY A 49 0.30 14.01 0.19
C GLY A 49 -0.23 15.40 -0.18
N GLU A 50 -1.54 15.68 0.00
CA GLU A 50 -2.16 16.94 -0.41
C GLU A 50 -2.73 17.73 0.80
N ALA A 51 -1.87 18.10 1.76
CA ALA A 51 -2.21 19.11 2.77
C ALA A 51 -0.96 19.78 3.37
N ASP A 52 0.04 20.18 2.58
CA ASP A 52 1.05 21.15 3.02
C ASP A 52 1.38 22.12 1.89
N GLY A 53 0.43 23.03 1.64
CA GLY A 53 0.51 24.05 0.61
C GLY A 53 -0.03 25.39 1.13
N GLN A 54 0.91 26.30 1.39
CA GLN A 54 0.77 27.75 1.56
C GLN A 54 0.13 28.30 2.85
N ASN A 55 1.00 28.61 3.82
CA ASN A 55 1.05 29.98 4.35
C ASN A 55 2.49 30.46 4.56
N SER A 56 3.28 30.49 3.47
CA SER A 56 4.45 31.37 3.41
C SER A 56 3.92 32.78 3.10
N ALA A 57 3.67 33.55 4.16
CA ALA A 57 3.35 34.96 4.04
C ALA A 57 4.50 35.68 3.32
N PRO A 58 4.24 36.45 2.24
CA PRO A 58 5.23 37.37 1.73
C PRO A 58 5.26 38.56 2.69
N THR A 59 6.26 38.59 3.58
CA THR A 59 6.67 39.85 4.23
C THR A 59 7.22 40.75 3.14
N CYS A 60 6.31 41.44 2.45
CA CYS A 60 6.64 42.53 1.55
C CYS A 60 7.15 43.67 2.42
N GLY A 61 8.47 43.91 2.36
CA GLY A 61 9.11 45.04 2.98
C GLY A 61 8.46 46.32 2.49
N ARG A 62 7.94 47.12 3.42
CA ARG A 62 7.47 48.48 3.16
C ARG A 62 8.58 49.45 3.56
N PRO A 63 9.17 50.20 2.61
CA PRO A 63 10.15 51.23 2.93
C PRO A 63 9.47 52.59 3.21
N HIS A 64 10.20 53.40 3.98
CA HIS A 64 10.02 54.81 4.36
C HIS A 64 8.94 55.16 5.38
#